data_AF-A0A9E1Q2M3-F1
#
_entry.id   AF-A0A9E1Q2M3-F1
#
_cell.length_a   1.000
_cell.length_b   1.000
_cell.length_c   1.000
_cell.angle_alpha   90.00
_cell.angle_beta   90.00
_cell.angle_gamma   90.00
#
_symmetry.space_group_name_H-M   'P 1'
#
loop_
_entity.id
_entity.type
_entity.pdbx_description
1 polymer ?
#
loop_
_entity_poly.entity_id
_entity_poly.type
_entity_poly.pdbx_seq_one_letter_code
_entity_poly.pdbx_strand_id
1 'polypeptide(L)'
;MGVTADLCDKIVATTYGDLTDDAKDRARRLVIDGIAVAIAGTVQEEAPGVLAKHVRALGGEPQSTAIGFGFKTSPVQAAYLNGASMHVLDFEPMWSPANHQVSTSLPALLALAERDGASGREILTGIVKGTEMMGWLR
;
A
#
# COMPACT_ATOMS: atom_id res chain seq x y z
N MET A 1 -13.11 -23.12 -16.03
CA MET A 1 -12.65 -22.48 -14.78
C MET A 1 -13.61 -21.33 -14.48
N GLY A 2 -13.79 -20.98 -13.21
CA GLY A 2 -14.70 -19.89 -12.81
C GLY A 2 -13.97 -18.55 -12.72
N VAL A 3 -14.72 -17.44 -12.68
CA VAL A 3 -14.17 -16.07 -12.66
C VAL A 3 -13.11 -15.87 -11.57
N THR A 4 -13.31 -16.46 -10.38
CA THR A 4 -12.32 -16.39 -9.29
C THR A 4 -10.99 -17.05 -9.66
N ALA A 5 -11.03 -18.24 -10.28
CA ALA A 5 -9.81 -18.94 -10.71
C ALA A 5 -9.09 -18.15 -11.80
N ASP A 6 -9.82 -17.65 -12.80
CA ASP A 6 -9.24 -16.86 -13.89
C ASP A 6 -8.56 -15.57 -13.37
N LEU A 7 -9.14 -14.93 -12.36
CA LEU A 7 -8.55 -13.75 -11.71
C LEU A 7 -7.26 -14.12 -10.96
N CYS A 8 -7.28 -15.19 -10.16
CA CYS A 8 -6.11 -15.66 -9.44
C CYS A 8 -4.96 -16.03 -10.40
N ASP A 9 -5.27 -16.75 -11.48
CA ASP A 9 -4.28 -17.16 -12.47
C ASP A 9 -3.60 -15.95 -13.13
N LYS A 10 -4.37 -14.92 -13.51
CA LYS A 10 -3.82 -13.67 -14.04
C LYS A 10 -2.89 -12.97 -13.03
N ILE A 11 -3.31 -12.85 -11.77
CA ILE A 11 -2.51 -12.19 -10.72
C ILE A 11 -1.21 -12.97 -10.47
N VAL A 12 -1.27 -14.30 -10.39
CA VAL A 12 -0.09 -15.13 -10.15
C VAL A 12 0.87 -15.08 -11.32
N ALA A 13 0.36 -15.14 -12.56
CA ALA A 13 1.16 -15.15 -13.78
C ALA A 13 1.93 -13.85 -14.04
N THR A 14 1.42 -12.68 -13.63
CA THR A 14 2.11 -11.41 -13.84
C THR A 14 3.43 -11.35 -13.05
N THR A 15 4.54 -11.07 -13.71
CA THR A 15 5.87 -10.91 -13.11
C THR A 15 6.43 -9.52 -13.37
N TYR A 16 7.54 -9.16 -12.71
CA TYR A 16 8.25 -7.91 -13.00
C TYR A 16 8.72 -7.80 -14.46
N GLY A 17 9.02 -8.93 -15.10
CA GLY A 17 9.49 -8.99 -16.49
C GLY A 17 8.41 -8.62 -17.51
N ASP A 18 7.13 -8.83 -17.15
CA ASP A 18 5.98 -8.53 -18.00
C ASP A 18 5.60 -7.04 -17.97
N LEU A 19 6.15 -6.28 -17.00
CA LEU A 19 5.85 -4.87 -16.86
C LEU A 19 6.54 -4.05 -17.95
N THR A 20 5.77 -3.20 -18.62
CA THR A 20 6.31 -2.17 -19.51
C THR A 20 7.12 -1.14 -18.71
N ASP A 21 8.01 -0.42 -19.37
CA ASP A 21 8.80 0.61 -18.68
C ASP A 21 7.93 1.77 -18.18
N ASP A 22 6.87 2.13 -18.91
CA ASP A 22 5.85 3.09 -18.44
C ASP A 22 5.12 2.58 -17.18
N ALA A 23 4.75 1.29 -17.12
CA ALA A 23 4.14 0.71 -15.93
C ALA A 23 5.08 0.75 -14.71
N LYS A 24 6.37 0.43 -14.91
CA LYS A 24 7.39 0.52 -13.84
C LYS A 24 7.56 1.95 -13.34
N ASP A 25 7.61 2.92 -14.24
CA ASP A 25 7.79 4.33 -13.88
C ASP A 25 6.55 4.91 -13.17
N ARG A 26 5.34 4.57 -13.63
CA ARG A 26 4.10 4.94 -12.93
C ARG A 26 4.01 4.29 -11.56
N ALA A 27 4.29 2.99 -11.45
CA ALA A 27 4.33 2.28 -10.18
C ALA A 27 5.32 2.94 -9.19
N ARG A 28 6.51 3.34 -9.66
CA ARG A 28 7.49 4.06 -8.82
C ARG A 28 6.92 5.39 -8.31
N ARG A 29 6.25 6.15 -9.18
CA ARG A 29 5.62 7.42 -8.79
C ARG A 29 4.53 7.21 -7.75
N LEU A 30 3.69 6.18 -7.89
CA LEU A 30 2.64 5.86 -6.92
C LEU A 30 3.20 5.48 -5.55
N VAL A 31 4.32 4.74 -5.51
CA VAL A 31 4.99 4.41 -4.25
C VAL A 31 5.52 5.68 -3.56
N ILE A 32 6.18 6.57 -4.31
CA ILE A 32 6.72 7.83 -3.78
C ILE A 32 5.58 8.72 -3.28
N ASP A 33 4.53 8.87 -4.09
CA ASP A 33 3.35 9.68 -3.80
C ASP A 33 2.64 9.18 -2.54
N GLY A 34 2.32 7.88 -2.45
CA GLY A 34 1.68 7.32 -1.27
C GLY A 34 2.49 7.51 0.01
N ILE A 35 3.82 7.37 -0.03
CA ILE A 35 4.67 7.65 1.14
C ILE A 35 4.61 9.14 1.51
N ALA A 36 4.68 10.04 0.52
CA ALA A 36 4.60 11.48 0.75
C ALA A 36 3.25 11.89 1.35
N VAL A 37 2.14 11.37 0.81
CA VAL A 37 0.79 11.62 1.32
C VAL A 37 0.61 11.02 2.72
N ALA A 38 1.15 9.83 3.01
CA ALA A 38 1.12 9.26 4.37
C ALA A 38 1.79 10.22 5.38
N ILE A 39 2.99 10.71 5.06
CA ILE A 39 3.72 11.66 5.91
C ILE A 39 2.91 12.94 6.07
N ALA A 40 2.39 13.50 4.97
CA ALA A 40 1.55 14.69 5.01
C ALA A 40 0.33 14.50 5.92
N GLY A 41 -0.35 13.35 5.81
CA GLY A 41 -1.49 13.00 6.65
C GLY A 41 -1.14 12.91 8.14
N THR A 42 0.05 12.40 8.49
CA THR A 42 0.50 12.36 9.89
C THR A 42 0.75 13.75 10.51
N VAL A 43 0.98 14.77 9.67
CA VAL A 43 1.31 16.13 10.11
C VAL A 43 0.10 17.05 10.08
N GLN A 44 -0.75 16.90 9.05
CA GLN A 44 -1.84 17.85 8.79
C GLN A 44 -3.15 17.48 9.49
N GLU A 45 -3.34 16.21 9.86
CA GLU A 45 -4.59 15.73 10.46
C GLU A 45 -4.36 15.03 11.81
N GLU A 46 -5.32 15.16 12.73
CA GLU A 46 -5.22 14.56 14.07
C GLU A 46 -5.54 13.06 14.06
N ALA A 47 -6.41 12.60 13.15
CA ALA A 47 -6.95 11.24 13.14
C ALA A 47 -5.85 10.14 13.09
N PRO A 48 -4.79 10.25 12.26
CA PRO A 48 -3.67 9.32 12.31
C PRO A 48 -2.96 9.27 13.66
N GLY A 49 -2.85 10.40 14.37
CA GLY A 49 -2.26 10.46 15.71
C GLY A 49 -3.09 9.75 16.78
N VAL A 50 -4.42 9.86 16.71
CA VAL A 50 -5.34 9.07 17.56
C VAL A 50 -5.17 7.58 17.28
N LEU A 51 -5.10 7.22 16.00
CA LEU A 51 -4.93 5.84 15.59
C LEU A 51 -3.58 5.27 16.01
N ALA A 52 -2.50 6.05 15.92
CA ALA A 52 -1.17 5.67 16.36
C ALA A 52 -1.13 5.35 17.86
N LYS A 53 -1.87 6.10 18.70
CA LYS A 53 -2.02 5.79 20.13
C LYS A 53 -2.72 4.45 20.34
N HIS A 54 -3.79 4.19 19.60
CA HIS A 54 -4.51 2.90 19.66
C HIS A 54 -3.62 1.73 19.25
N VAL A 55 -2.95 1.84 18.10
CA VAL A 55 -2.02 0.82 17.60
C VAL A 55 -0.88 0.57 18.59
N ARG A 56 -0.30 1.63 19.17
CA ARG A 56 0.75 1.50 20.19
C ARG A 56 0.26 0.77 21.45
N ALA A 57 -0.99 1.00 21.86
CA ALA A 57 -1.58 0.32 23.01
C ALA A 57 -1.82 -1.18 22.76
N LEU A 58 -2.14 -1.58 21.52
CA LEU A 58 -2.25 -2.99 21.14
C LEU A 58 -0.90 -3.70 21.07
N GLY A 59 0.19 -2.96 20.83
CA GLY A 59 1.54 -3.51 20.76
C GLY A 59 1.78 -4.31 19.47
N GLY A 60 2.44 -5.47 19.60
CA GLY A 60 2.84 -6.33 18.49
C GLY A 60 4.34 -6.29 18.20
N GLU A 61 4.87 -7.39 17.66
CA GLU A 61 6.29 -7.51 17.34
C GLU A 61 6.75 -6.39 16.37
N PRO A 62 7.92 -5.75 16.61
CA PRO A 62 8.37 -4.57 15.88
C PRO A 62 8.90 -4.92 14.47
N GLN A 63 8.03 -5.42 13.60
CA GLN A 63 8.36 -5.94 12.28
C GLN A 63 8.22 -4.89 11.17
N SER A 64 7.30 -3.94 11.32
CA SER A 64 6.97 -2.96 10.28
C SER A 64 6.76 -1.56 10.87
N THR A 65 7.13 -0.54 10.11
CA THR A 65 7.18 0.86 10.53
C THR A 65 5.82 1.53 10.48
N ALA A 66 5.45 2.21 11.57
CA ALA A 66 4.39 3.21 11.59
C ALA A 66 4.95 4.54 11.06
N ILE A 67 4.68 4.86 9.80
CA ILE A 67 5.23 6.04 9.10
C ILE A 67 4.83 7.30 9.87
N GLY A 68 5.81 8.17 10.16
CA GLY A 68 5.57 9.44 10.85
C GLY A 68 5.48 9.37 12.38
N PHE A 69 5.45 8.17 12.99
CA PHE A 69 5.19 8.03 14.44
C PHE A 69 6.36 7.51 15.29
N GLY A 70 7.48 7.14 14.65
CA GLY A 70 8.73 6.79 15.35
C GLY A 70 8.71 5.46 16.09
N PHE A 71 7.82 4.53 15.70
CA PHE A 71 7.79 3.18 16.28
C PHE A 71 7.50 2.12 15.20
N LYS A 72 7.75 0.85 15.55
CA LYS A 72 7.36 -0.32 14.75
C LYS A 72 6.33 -1.16 15.50
N THR A 73 5.53 -1.90 14.75
CA THR A 73 4.50 -2.83 15.24
C THR A 73 4.36 -3.99 14.25
N SER A 74 3.37 -4.86 14.45
CA SER A 74 3.04 -5.94 13.53
C SER A 74 2.68 -5.41 12.13
N PRO A 75 2.89 -6.18 11.05
CA PRO A 75 2.65 -5.71 9.68
C PRO A 75 1.20 -5.29 9.43
N VAL A 76 0.24 -6.00 10.03
CA VAL A 76 -1.19 -5.69 9.89
C VAL A 76 -1.51 -4.33 10.51
N GLN A 77 -0.97 -4.06 11.70
CA GLN A 77 -1.20 -2.80 12.40
C GLN A 77 -0.48 -1.62 11.73
N ALA A 78 0.74 -1.84 11.23
CA ALA A 78 1.46 -0.85 10.45
C ALA A 78 0.72 -0.50 9.16
N ALA A 79 0.23 -1.51 8.42
CA ALA A 79 -0.55 -1.30 7.21
C ALA A 79 -1.86 -0.53 7.49
N TYR A 80 -2.55 -0.87 8.58
CA TYR A 80 -3.78 -0.17 8.99
C TYR A 80 -3.54 1.32 9.26
N LEU A 81 -2.54 1.65 10.08
CA LEU A 81 -2.20 3.03 10.41
C LEU A 81 -1.67 3.82 9.20
N ASN A 82 -0.77 3.20 8.42
CA ASN A 82 -0.19 3.85 7.25
C ASN A 82 -1.25 4.08 6.17
N GLY A 83 -2.20 3.15 5.96
CA GLY A 83 -3.31 3.32 5.02
C GLY A 83 -4.26 4.44 5.42
N ALA A 84 -4.64 4.51 6.70
CA ALA A 84 -5.42 5.64 7.20
C ALA A 84 -4.69 6.98 6.98
N SER A 85 -3.38 7.00 7.22
CA SER A 85 -2.55 8.20 6.99
C SER A 85 -2.46 8.60 5.52
N MET A 86 -2.44 7.62 4.60
CA MET A 86 -2.43 7.87 3.15
C MET A 86 -3.75 8.42 2.61
N HIS A 87 -4.87 8.15 3.29
CA HIS A 87 -6.19 8.53 2.79
C HIS A 87 -6.80 9.75 3.49
N VAL A 88 -6.35 10.09 4.70
CA VAL A 88 -7.02 11.10 5.56
C VAL A 88 -7.17 12.48 4.91
N LEU A 89 -6.26 12.85 4.00
CA LEU A 89 -6.28 14.13 3.30
C LEU A 89 -7.08 14.13 1.99
N ASP A 90 -7.59 12.97 1.57
CA ASP A 90 -8.18 12.76 0.24
C ASP A 90 -7.24 13.22 -0.90
N PHE A 91 -5.93 13.01 -0.71
CA PHE A 91 -4.88 13.60 -1.56
C PHE A 91 -4.16 12.59 -2.44
N GLU A 92 -4.43 11.29 -2.25
CA GLU A 92 -3.88 10.26 -3.12
C GLU A 92 -4.54 10.29 -4.52
N PRO A 93 -3.92 9.69 -5.54
CA PRO A 93 -4.45 9.69 -6.89
C PRO A 93 -5.78 8.94 -6.97
N MET A 94 -6.71 9.50 -7.73
CA MET A 94 -7.99 8.87 -8.05
C MET A 94 -7.95 8.28 -9.47
N TRP A 95 -8.60 7.14 -9.66
CA TRP A 95 -8.68 6.46 -10.96
C TRP A 95 -10.02 6.65 -11.70
N SER A 96 -10.06 6.13 -12.92
CA SER A 96 -11.30 5.91 -13.67
C SER A 96 -11.42 4.42 -14.01
N PRO A 97 -12.49 3.71 -13.56
CA PRO A 97 -13.58 4.18 -12.69
C PRO A 97 -13.09 4.69 -11.32
N ALA A 98 -13.87 5.58 -10.70
CA ALA A 98 -13.51 6.27 -9.46
C ALA A 98 -13.14 5.28 -8.33
N ASN A 99 -11.89 5.33 -7.89
CA ASN A 99 -11.39 4.60 -6.73
C ASN A 99 -10.07 5.22 -6.21
N HIS A 100 -9.72 4.86 -4.97
CA HIS A 100 -8.44 5.14 -4.32
C HIS A 100 -7.72 3.82 -4.05
N GLN A 101 -6.71 3.52 -4.85
CA GLN A 101 -6.06 2.21 -4.86
C GLN A 101 -4.74 2.20 -4.08
N VAL A 102 -4.09 3.36 -3.89
CA VAL A 102 -2.76 3.44 -3.25
C VAL A 102 -2.89 3.14 -1.77
N SER A 103 -3.76 3.83 -1.05
CA SER A 103 -3.97 3.68 0.40
C SER A 103 -4.49 2.31 0.81
N THR A 104 -5.08 1.54 -0.11
CA THR A 104 -5.60 0.20 0.18
C THR A 104 -4.58 -0.91 -0.06
N SER A 105 -3.60 -0.70 -0.95
CA SER A 105 -2.65 -1.74 -1.35
C SER A 105 -1.21 -1.45 -0.92
N LEU A 106 -0.74 -0.21 -1.05
CA LEU A 106 0.64 0.18 -0.75
C LEU A 106 1.03 -0.03 0.72
N PRO A 107 0.20 0.29 1.74
CA PRO A 107 0.58 0.08 3.14
C PRO A 107 0.87 -1.38 3.46
N ALA A 108 0.07 -2.30 2.92
CA ALA A 108 0.26 -3.73 3.10
C ALA A 108 1.55 -4.21 2.41
N LEU A 109 1.81 -3.74 1.20
CA LEU A 109 3.04 -4.05 0.46
C LEU A 109 4.28 -3.54 1.20
N LEU A 110 4.27 -2.30 1.70
CA LEU A 110 5.40 -1.74 2.45
C LEU A 110 5.62 -2.49 3.77
N ALA A 111 4.56 -2.82 4.50
CA ALA A 111 4.66 -3.53 5.77
C ALA A 111 5.24 -4.95 5.59
N LEU A 112 4.75 -5.69 4.60
CA LEU A 112 5.27 -7.02 4.26
C LEU A 112 6.69 -6.94 3.69
N ALA A 113 6.98 -5.96 2.84
CA ALA A 113 8.31 -5.78 2.28
C ALA A 113 9.36 -5.50 3.35
N GLU A 114 9.03 -4.69 4.35
CA GLU A 114 9.93 -4.43 5.49
C GLU A 114 10.12 -5.69 6.35
N ARG A 115 9.06 -6.45 6.62
CA ARG A 115 9.14 -7.70 7.41
C ARG A 115 9.98 -8.76 6.70
N ASP A 116 9.73 -8.96 5.40
CA ASP A 116 10.27 -10.10 4.64
C ASP A 116 11.55 -9.77 3.87
N GLY A 117 11.98 -8.50 3.87
CA GLY A 117 13.14 -8.04 3.11
C GLY A 117 12.91 -8.05 1.59
N ALA A 118 11.68 -7.75 1.16
CA ALA A 118 11.33 -7.76 -0.26
C ALA A 118 12.03 -6.63 -1.03
N SER A 119 12.37 -6.91 -2.28
CA SER A 119 13.03 -5.98 -3.18
C SER A 119 12.07 -4.91 -3.71
N GLY A 120 12.62 -3.79 -4.18
CA GLY A 120 11.83 -2.78 -4.88
C GLY A 120 11.11 -3.34 -6.12
N ARG A 121 11.64 -4.38 -6.78
CA ARG A 121 10.96 -5.04 -7.90
C ARG A 121 9.69 -5.75 -7.46
N GLU A 122 9.71 -6.39 -6.30
CA GLU A 122 8.53 -7.05 -5.72
C GLU A 122 7.47 -6.03 -5.30
N ILE A 123 7.86 -4.90 -4.71
CA ILE A 123 6.94 -3.80 -4.38
C ILE A 123 6.29 -3.25 -5.65
N LEU A 124 7.08 -2.95 -6.69
CA LEU A 124 6.56 -2.43 -7.97
C LEU A 124 5.65 -3.44 -8.68
N THR A 125 5.97 -4.73 -8.60
CA THR A 125 5.10 -5.77 -9.16
C THR A 125 3.79 -5.87 -8.37
N GLY A 126 3.86 -5.81 -7.04
CA GLY A 126 2.69 -5.85 -6.16
C GLY A 126 1.73 -4.70 -6.39
N ILE A 127 2.24 -3.47 -6.53
CA ILE A 127 1.37 -2.30 -6.75
C ILE A 127 0.69 -2.35 -8.12
N VAL A 128 1.38 -2.84 -9.16
CA VAL A 128 0.76 -3.07 -10.48
C VAL A 128 -0.30 -4.14 -10.39
N LYS A 129 -0.02 -5.29 -9.74
CA LYS A 129 -1.01 -6.37 -9.55
C LYS A 129 -2.26 -5.87 -8.82
N GLY A 130 -2.09 -5.07 -7.77
CA GLY A 130 -3.22 -4.47 -7.03
C GLY A 130 -4.03 -3.51 -7.89
N THR A 131 -3.37 -2.68 -8.69
CA THR A 131 -4.01 -1.71 -9.60
C THR A 131 -4.79 -2.43 -10.70
N GLU A 132 -4.19 -3.42 -11.35
CA GLU A 132 -4.83 -4.23 -12.38
C GLU A 132 -6.03 -5.01 -11.83
N MET A 133 -5.87 -5.64 -10.66
CA MET A 133 -6.97 -6.37 -10.00
C MET A 133 -8.19 -5.48 -9.78
N MET A 134 -8.00 -4.27 -9.25
CA MET A 134 -9.10 -3.30 -9.09
C MET A 134 -9.68 -2.84 -10.44
N GLY A 135 -8.86 -2.70 -11.48
CA GLY A 135 -9.33 -2.36 -12.82
C GLY A 135 -10.14 -3.47 -13.51
N TRP A 136 -9.85 -4.73 -13.19
CA TRP A 136 -10.56 -5.90 -13.73
C TRP A 136 -11.86 -6.20 -12.98
N LEU A 137 -11.90 -5.95 -11.68
CA LEU A 137 -13.11 -6.09 -10.87
C LEU A 137 -14.11 -5.00 -11.30
N ARG A 138 -15.15 -5.44 -12.01
CA ARG A 138 -16.29 -4.65 -12.45
C ARG A 138 -17.57 -5.39 -12.13
#